data_AF-A0A9C9BZF6-F1
#
_entry.id   AF-A0A9C9BZF6-F1
#
_cell.length_a   1.000
_cell.length_b   1.000
_cell.length_c   1.000
_cell.angle_alpha   90.00
_cell.angle_beta   90.00
_cell.angle_gamma   90.00
#
_symmetry.space_group_name_H-M   'P 1'
#
loop_
_entity.id
_entity.type
_entity.pdbx_description
1 polymer ?
#
loop_
_entity_poly.entity_id
_entity_poly.type
_entity_poly.pdbx_seq_one_letter_code
_entity_poly.pdbx_strand_id
1 'polypeptide(L)'
;MLIPLEQPYLQGLNSYYLKIDKFVEHLQGEIGSGCLYFKSSSQEILIYFDEQEILRGVVQDNGAHAQVSPTLEPVFNALKYKNFRVTVYQLDPNAIFFWGQMPQFQRAKKELQSSDIQLPDLIFRLKQKNFSGFVHVRFAEKEDGALLFFHKGQRVGGSYTWGQGGLDSTDKAYNNLLKELQKNRAAFAIGHFIPEKQGESDSKQGETSNQSSNGPVFFSNLDMALEEFLGHYSQLLRKKTKSDSTILLKQQFVEKMDEYPFLDPFKAMFDYADGRVSFSSDAPREKIAAAIVDCAWNVVVENRLEKKFRAVLKKWDYKSALEERGIVVER
;
A
#
# COMPACT_ATOMS: atom_id res chain seq x y z
N MET A 1 -16.39 7.19 -4.51
CA MET A 1 -14.92 7.17 -4.43
C MET A 1 -14.43 6.94 -2.99
N LEU A 2 -13.22 6.40 -2.81
CA LEU A 2 -12.49 6.40 -1.53
C LEU A 2 -11.47 7.54 -1.56
N ILE A 3 -11.67 8.55 -0.73
CA ILE A 3 -10.96 9.83 -0.80
C ILE A 3 -10.04 9.91 0.43
N PRO A 4 -8.85 10.52 0.30
CA PRO A 4 -8.02 10.87 1.45
C PRO A 4 -8.83 11.65 2.52
N LEU A 5 -8.57 11.37 3.80
CA LEU A 5 -9.27 11.99 4.95
C LEU A 5 -8.56 13.26 5.46
N GLU A 6 -7.43 13.59 4.86
CA GLU A 6 -6.59 14.74 5.12
C GLU A 6 -7.33 16.05 4.78
N GLN A 7 -6.97 17.14 5.46
CA GLN A 7 -7.55 18.45 5.16
C GLN A 7 -7.15 18.90 3.75
N PRO A 8 -8.10 19.38 2.93
CA PRO A 8 -7.76 19.79 1.58
C PRO A 8 -6.85 21.03 1.57
N TYR A 9 -5.81 20.98 0.76
CA TYR A 9 -4.91 22.10 0.51
C TYR A 9 -5.59 23.23 -0.27
N LEU A 10 -6.37 22.87 -1.30
CA LEU A 10 -7.09 23.82 -2.14
C LEU A 10 -8.43 23.24 -2.60
N GLN A 11 -9.48 24.05 -2.63
CA GLN A 11 -10.83 23.58 -2.96
C GLN A 11 -11.59 24.56 -3.86
N GLY A 12 -12.60 24.04 -4.57
CA GLY A 12 -13.57 24.88 -5.29
C GLY A 12 -13.12 25.30 -6.69
N LEU A 13 -12.03 24.71 -7.18
CA LEU A 13 -11.60 24.90 -8.56
C LEU A 13 -12.57 24.19 -9.52
N ASN A 14 -12.60 24.64 -10.77
CA ASN A 14 -13.38 24.00 -11.83
C ASN A 14 -12.43 23.55 -12.96
N SER A 15 -12.51 22.28 -13.33
CA SER A 15 -11.63 21.65 -14.33
C SER A 15 -11.68 22.34 -15.69
N TYR A 16 -12.79 23.03 -16.02
CA TYR A 16 -12.92 23.79 -17.25
C TYR A 16 -11.81 24.85 -17.44
N TYR A 17 -11.31 25.43 -16.34
CA TYR A 17 -10.28 26.48 -16.37
C TYR A 17 -8.87 25.95 -16.15
N LEU A 18 -8.69 24.64 -15.97
CA LEU A 18 -7.42 24.04 -15.60
C LEU A 18 -6.82 23.23 -16.74
N LYS A 19 -5.54 23.47 -17.02
CA LYS A 19 -4.71 22.53 -17.78
C LYS A 19 -4.13 21.52 -16.79
N ILE A 20 -4.71 20.33 -16.73
CA ILE A 20 -4.45 19.38 -15.63
C ILE A 20 -3.00 18.90 -15.59
N ASP A 21 -2.38 18.69 -16.75
CA ASP A 21 -0.96 18.38 -16.89
C ASP A 21 -0.08 19.46 -16.21
N LYS A 22 -0.29 20.72 -16.57
CA LYS A 22 0.47 21.86 -16.01
C LYS A 22 0.12 22.14 -14.55
N PHE A 23 -1.12 21.89 -14.17
CA PHE A 23 -1.56 22.06 -12.80
C PHE A 23 -0.92 21.01 -11.88
N VAL A 24 -0.80 19.75 -12.32
CA VAL A 24 -0.06 18.73 -11.59
C VAL A 24 1.42 19.12 -11.49
N GLU A 25 2.10 19.44 -12.60
CA GLU A 25 3.52 19.87 -12.57
C GLU A 25 3.77 21.01 -11.57
N HIS A 26 2.87 21.99 -11.51
CA HIS A 26 2.94 23.08 -10.54
C HIS A 26 2.82 22.58 -9.10
N LEU A 27 1.85 21.73 -8.80
CA LEU A 27 1.64 21.17 -7.47
C LEU A 27 2.80 20.26 -7.02
N GLN A 28 3.42 19.53 -7.95
CA GLN A 28 4.63 18.74 -7.65
C GLN A 28 5.77 19.63 -7.15
N GLY A 29 5.95 20.82 -7.74
CA GLY A 29 6.93 21.79 -7.28
C GLY A 29 6.56 22.55 -6.00
N GLU A 30 5.27 22.74 -5.73
CA GLU A 30 4.80 23.55 -4.59
C GLU A 30 4.57 22.74 -3.31
N ILE A 31 3.87 21.60 -3.42
CA ILE A 31 3.47 20.78 -2.26
C ILE A 31 4.15 19.42 -2.21
N GLY A 32 4.96 19.09 -3.23
CA GLY A 32 5.70 17.84 -3.35
C GLY A 32 4.81 16.68 -3.80
N SER A 33 3.95 16.20 -2.91
CA SER A 33 3.07 15.06 -3.15
C SER A 33 1.63 15.33 -2.76
N GLY A 34 0.70 14.70 -3.48
CA GLY A 34 -0.71 14.94 -3.23
C GLY A 34 -1.68 14.18 -4.10
N CYS A 35 -2.95 14.54 -3.94
CA CYS A 35 -4.05 13.97 -4.69
C CYS A 35 -4.97 15.06 -5.24
N LEU A 36 -5.26 14.98 -6.53
CA LEU A 36 -6.35 15.72 -7.16
C LEU A 36 -7.61 14.89 -7.14
N TYR A 37 -8.66 15.42 -6.53
CA TYR A 37 -9.99 14.84 -6.55
C TYR A 37 -10.92 15.66 -7.44
N PHE A 38 -11.47 15.02 -8.46
CA PHE A 38 -12.43 15.57 -9.39
C PHE A 38 -13.80 14.97 -9.12
N LYS A 39 -14.79 15.83 -8.92
CA LYS A 39 -16.18 15.42 -8.70
C LYS A 39 -17.11 16.05 -9.71
N SER A 40 -17.88 15.22 -10.41
CA SER A 40 -19.02 15.63 -11.24
C SER A 40 -20.31 14.96 -10.76
N SER A 41 -21.43 15.22 -11.43
CA SER A 41 -22.73 14.58 -11.13
C SER A 41 -22.78 13.08 -11.47
N SER A 42 -21.91 12.61 -12.37
CA SER A 42 -21.96 11.24 -12.91
C SER A 42 -20.68 10.43 -12.68
N GLN A 43 -19.59 11.10 -12.30
CA GLN A 43 -18.26 10.49 -12.29
C GLN A 43 -17.35 11.21 -11.28
N GLU A 44 -16.52 10.43 -10.60
CA GLU A 44 -15.50 10.86 -9.67
C GLU A 44 -14.13 10.36 -10.17
N ILE A 45 -13.08 11.19 -10.06
CA ILE A 45 -11.72 10.85 -10.48
C ILE A 45 -10.74 11.24 -9.39
N LEU A 46 -9.72 10.41 -9.15
CA LEU A 46 -8.57 10.74 -8.34
C LEU A 46 -7.30 10.63 -9.19
N ILE A 47 -6.39 11.58 -9.01
CA ILE A 47 -5.03 11.52 -9.56
C ILE A 47 -4.07 11.66 -8.38
N TYR A 48 -3.22 10.66 -8.19
CA TYR A 48 -2.16 10.66 -7.18
C TYR A 48 -0.83 11.00 -7.85
N PHE A 49 -0.05 11.88 -7.24
CA PHE A 49 1.25 12.31 -7.76
C PHE A 49 2.26 12.51 -6.62
N ASP A 50 3.53 12.34 -6.95
CA ASP A 50 4.67 12.74 -6.12
C ASP A 50 5.49 13.84 -6.82
N GLU A 51 6.67 14.17 -6.29
CA GLU A 51 7.54 15.24 -6.79
C GLU A 51 7.99 15.04 -8.25
N GLN A 52 7.95 13.81 -8.77
CA GLN A 52 8.56 13.45 -10.04
C GLN A 52 7.51 13.08 -11.09
N GLU A 53 6.48 12.34 -10.69
CA GLU A 53 5.51 11.80 -11.63
C GLU A 53 4.09 11.65 -11.08
N ILE A 54 3.17 11.33 -11.99
CA ILE A 54 1.82 10.91 -11.64
C ILE A 54 1.85 9.40 -11.40
N LEU A 55 1.59 9.02 -10.16
CA LEU A 55 1.65 7.63 -9.71
C LEU A 55 0.44 6.81 -10.18
N ARG A 56 -0.77 7.39 -10.12
CA ARG A 56 -2.00 6.63 -10.38
C ARG A 56 -3.20 7.51 -10.70
N GLY A 57 -4.04 7.03 -11.63
CA GLY A 57 -5.39 7.54 -11.86
C GLY A 57 -6.46 6.53 -11.45
N VAL A 58 -7.46 6.98 -10.69
CA VAL A 58 -8.63 6.17 -10.32
C VAL A 58 -9.89 6.84 -10.84
N VAL A 59 -10.70 6.10 -11.59
CA VAL A 59 -11.96 6.60 -12.14
C VAL A 59 -13.10 5.77 -11.56
N GLN A 60 -14.17 6.45 -11.14
CA GLN A 60 -15.39 5.78 -10.69
C GLN A 60 -16.61 6.49 -11.27
N ASP A 61 -17.36 5.78 -12.12
CA ASP A 61 -18.69 6.21 -12.52
C ASP A 61 -19.71 5.95 -11.41
N ASN A 62 -20.79 6.75 -11.40
CA ASN A 62 -21.81 6.64 -10.37
C ASN A 62 -22.41 5.22 -10.32
N GLY A 63 -22.33 4.58 -9.16
CA GLY A 63 -22.81 3.21 -8.95
C GLY A 63 -21.91 2.10 -9.50
N ALA A 64 -20.85 2.44 -10.25
CA ALA A 64 -19.85 1.50 -10.75
C ALA A 64 -18.72 1.27 -9.73
N HIS A 65 -17.88 0.28 -10.01
CA HIS A 65 -16.68 -0.01 -9.24
C HIS A 65 -15.59 1.02 -9.52
N ALA A 66 -14.71 1.28 -8.57
CA ALA A 66 -13.55 2.12 -8.82
C ALA A 66 -12.56 1.35 -9.69
N GLN A 67 -12.28 1.89 -10.87
CA GLN A 67 -11.33 1.33 -11.82
C GLN A 67 -10.01 2.07 -11.70
N VAL A 68 -8.94 1.30 -11.59
CA VAL A 68 -7.59 1.83 -11.70
C VAL A 68 -7.16 1.65 -13.15
N SER A 69 -6.74 2.74 -13.77
CA SER A 69 -6.15 2.69 -15.11
C SER A 69 -4.62 2.76 -14.99
N PRO A 70 -3.88 1.90 -15.71
CA PRO A 70 -2.42 2.00 -15.79
C PRO A 70 -1.97 3.23 -16.59
N THR A 71 -2.86 3.82 -17.39
CA THR A 71 -2.61 5.05 -18.13
C THR A 71 -3.55 6.16 -17.68
N LEU A 72 -3.16 7.42 -17.83
CA LEU A 72 -4.01 8.57 -17.54
C LEU A 72 -5.00 8.89 -18.68
N GLU A 73 -5.00 8.13 -19.77
CA GLU A 73 -5.90 8.38 -20.90
C GLU A 73 -7.38 8.41 -20.51
N PRO A 74 -7.92 7.49 -19.68
CA PRO A 74 -9.32 7.54 -19.29
C PRO A 74 -9.65 8.79 -18.46
N VAL A 75 -8.68 9.25 -17.65
CA VAL A 75 -8.78 10.47 -16.86
C VAL A 75 -8.84 11.69 -17.78
N PHE A 76 -7.88 11.83 -18.69
CA PHE A 76 -7.84 12.95 -19.63
C PHE A 76 -9.01 12.96 -20.60
N ASN A 77 -9.47 11.78 -21.04
CA ASN A 77 -10.66 11.68 -21.87
C ASN A 77 -11.91 12.16 -21.12
N ALA A 78 -12.09 11.78 -19.85
CA ALA A 78 -13.20 12.27 -19.05
C ALA A 78 -13.17 13.81 -18.88
N LEU A 79 -11.98 14.37 -18.66
CA LEU A 79 -11.77 15.81 -18.48
C LEU A 79 -12.05 16.64 -19.74
N LYS A 80 -11.97 16.05 -20.94
CA LYS A 80 -12.30 16.74 -22.21
C LYS A 80 -13.79 17.00 -22.38
N TYR A 81 -14.64 16.10 -21.88
CA TYR A 81 -16.08 16.11 -22.16
C TYR A 81 -16.95 16.51 -20.97
N LYS A 82 -16.37 16.61 -19.77
CA LYS A 82 -17.11 16.92 -18.54
C LYS A 82 -16.37 17.95 -17.70
N ASN A 83 -17.14 18.77 -17.00
CA ASN A 83 -16.62 19.69 -16.00
C ASN A 83 -16.71 19.05 -14.62
N PHE A 84 -15.64 19.21 -13.86
CA PHE A 84 -15.50 18.68 -12.52
C PHE A 84 -15.18 19.80 -11.55
N ARG A 85 -15.70 19.70 -10.33
CA ARG A 85 -15.16 20.43 -9.20
C ARG A 85 -13.88 19.74 -8.76
N VAL A 86 -12.80 20.50 -8.62
CA VAL A 86 -11.48 19.99 -8.26
C VAL A 86 -11.15 20.40 -6.84
N THR A 87 -10.66 19.42 -6.08
CA THR A 87 -10.13 19.55 -4.73
C THR A 87 -8.72 18.97 -4.71
N VAL A 88 -7.78 19.68 -4.11
CA VAL A 88 -6.39 19.26 -3.94
C VAL A 88 -6.18 18.86 -2.49
N TYR A 89 -5.60 17.69 -2.28
CA TYR A 89 -5.14 17.21 -0.99
C TYR A 89 -3.61 17.16 -1.02
N GLN A 90 -2.98 17.80 -0.04
CA GLN A 90 -1.56 17.57 0.21
C GLN A 90 -1.44 16.28 1.03
N LEU A 91 -0.58 15.37 0.57
CA LEU A 91 -0.37 14.08 1.22
C LEU A 91 1.10 13.94 1.54
N ASP A 92 1.40 13.46 2.75
CA ASP A 92 2.76 13.07 3.12
C ASP A 92 3.31 12.00 2.15
N PRO A 93 4.62 11.99 1.84
CA PRO A 93 5.21 10.97 0.97
C PRO A 93 4.86 9.53 1.37
N ASN A 94 4.75 9.22 2.66
CA ASN A 94 4.35 7.88 3.09
C ASN A 94 2.88 7.59 2.80
N ALA A 95 2.02 8.61 2.86
CA ALA A 95 0.61 8.50 2.53
C ALA A 95 0.41 8.29 1.02
N ILE A 96 1.21 8.97 0.17
CA ILE A 96 1.06 8.84 -1.28
C ILE A 96 1.39 7.43 -1.78
N PHE A 97 2.40 6.76 -1.22
CA PHE A 97 2.72 5.37 -1.56
C PHE A 97 1.55 4.42 -1.25
N PHE A 98 0.90 4.61 -0.10
CA PHE A 98 -0.26 3.82 0.28
C PHE A 98 -1.45 4.05 -0.68
N TRP A 99 -1.82 5.31 -0.88
CA TRP A 99 -2.98 5.66 -1.71
C TRP A 99 -2.75 5.36 -3.20
N GLY A 100 -1.54 5.59 -3.68
CA GLY A 100 -1.10 5.33 -5.05
C GLY A 100 -0.98 3.84 -5.39
N GLN A 101 -1.03 2.94 -4.40
CA GLN A 101 -1.03 1.48 -4.63
C GLN A 101 -2.38 0.82 -4.32
N MET A 102 -3.44 1.61 -4.09
CA MET A 102 -4.73 1.06 -3.71
C MET A 102 -5.31 0.18 -4.82
N PRO A 103 -5.71 -1.08 -4.51
CA PRO A 103 -6.33 -1.96 -5.49
C PRO A 103 -7.68 -1.43 -5.95
N GLN A 104 -8.17 -1.97 -7.07
CA GLN A 104 -9.56 -1.82 -7.45
C GLN A 104 -10.47 -2.25 -6.31
N PHE A 105 -11.60 -1.55 -6.13
CA PHE A 105 -12.49 -1.84 -5.02
C PHE A 105 -13.95 -1.63 -5.34
N GLN A 106 -14.79 -2.34 -4.59
CA GLN A 106 -16.24 -2.19 -4.61
C GLN A 106 -16.76 -1.88 -3.22
N ARG A 107 -17.60 -0.84 -3.11
CA ARG A 107 -18.35 -0.57 -1.88
C ARG A 107 -19.64 -1.39 -1.82
N ALA A 108 -19.97 -1.85 -0.63
CA ALA A 108 -21.29 -2.40 -0.34
C ALA A 108 -22.34 -1.30 -0.50
N LYS A 109 -23.51 -1.66 -1.05
CA LYS A 109 -24.63 -0.73 -1.23
C LYS A 109 -25.28 -0.30 0.08
N LYS A 110 -25.20 -1.15 1.11
CA LYS A 110 -25.82 -0.94 2.42
C LYS A 110 -24.75 -0.64 3.46
N GLU A 111 -24.99 0.40 4.24
CA GLU A 111 -24.18 0.78 5.39
C GLU A 111 -24.75 0.15 6.66
N LEU A 112 -23.88 -0.14 7.62
CA LEU A 112 -24.26 -0.64 8.94
C LEU A 112 -24.22 0.52 9.93
N GLN A 113 -25.15 0.57 10.87
CA GLN A 113 -25.13 1.59 11.92
C GLN A 113 -24.44 1.05 13.17
N SER A 114 -23.76 1.94 13.91
CA SER A 114 -23.14 1.59 15.20
C SER A 114 -24.16 1.18 16.26
N SER A 115 -25.44 1.47 16.06
CA SER A 115 -26.56 0.96 16.86
C SER A 115 -26.84 -0.53 16.63
N ASP A 116 -26.55 -1.04 15.42
CA ASP A 116 -26.90 -2.40 15.00
C ASP A 116 -25.75 -3.37 15.29
N ILE A 117 -24.51 -2.89 15.19
CA ILE A 117 -23.29 -3.66 15.45
C ILE A 117 -22.19 -2.75 15.97
N GLN A 118 -21.50 -3.18 17.03
CA GLN A 118 -20.31 -2.48 17.55
C GLN A 118 -19.11 -2.74 16.63
N LEU A 119 -18.20 -1.77 16.49
CA LEU A 119 -17.03 -1.92 15.62
C LEU A 119 -16.14 -3.13 15.98
N PRO A 120 -15.84 -3.44 17.26
CA PRO A 120 -15.10 -4.65 17.62
C PRO A 120 -15.77 -5.95 17.15
N ASP A 121 -17.10 -6.04 17.27
CA ASP A 121 -17.86 -7.22 16.82
C ASP A 121 -17.84 -7.34 15.30
N LEU A 122 -17.95 -6.21 14.59
CA LEU A 122 -17.81 -6.17 13.15
C LEU A 122 -16.43 -6.68 12.74
N ILE A 123 -15.35 -6.17 13.35
CA ILE A 123 -13.97 -6.58 13.05
C ILE A 123 -13.77 -8.07 13.34
N PHE A 124 -14.31 -8.59 14.45
CA PHE A 124 -14.25 -10.01 14.75
C PHE A 124 -14.91 -10.87 13.65
N ARG A 125 -16.09 -10.46 13.16
CA ARG A 125 -16.77 -11.14 12.04
C ARG A 125 -15.97 -11.05 10.73
N LEU A 126 -15.35 -9.90 10.44
CA LEU A 126 -14.50 -9.72 9.27
C LEU A 126 -13.25 -10.61 9.35
N LYS A 127 -12.68 -10.77 10.55
CA LYS A 127 -11.57 -11.69 10.82
C LYS A 127 -11.94 -13.13 10.53
N GLN A 128 -13.08 -13.61 11.03
CA GLN A 128 -13.58 -14.97 10.77
C GLN A 128 -13.79 -15.27 9.27
N LYS A 129 -14.09 -14.24 8.48
CA LYS A 129 -14.32 -14.36 7.04
C LYS A 129 -13.07 -14.14 6.17
N ASN A 130 -11.88 -14.01 6.77
CA ASN A 130 -10.65 -13.66 6.06
C ASN A 130 -10.82 -12.43 5.14
N PHE A 131 -11.58 -11.44 5.60
CA PHE A 131 -11.95 -10.27 4.79
C PHE A 131 -10.74 -9.44 4.34
N SER A 132 -10.73 -9.06 3.07
CA SER A 132 -9.75 -8.14 2.48
C SER A 132 -10.48 -6.95 1.86
N GLY A 133 -10.21 -5.75 2.35
CA GLY A 133 -11.00 -4.58 2.02
C GLY A 133 -10.81 -3.44 3.00
N PHE A 134 -11.83 -2.60 3.12
CA PHE A 134 -11.83 -1.49 4.06
C PHE A 134 -13.18 -1.31 4.75
N VAL A 135 -13.14 -0.65 5.90
CA VAL A 135 -14.30 -0.17 6.63
C VAL A 135 -14.15 1.33 6.81
N HIS A 136 -15.03 2.10 6.17
CA HIS A 136 -15.11 3.53 6.34
C HIS A 136 -16.11 3.86 7.45
N VAL A 137 -15.59 4.40 8.54
CA VAL A 137 -16.33 4.87 9.70
C VAL A 137 -16.57 6.36 9.55
N ARG A 138 -17.85 6.76 9.56
CA ARG A 138 -18.27 8.16 9.52
C ARG A 138 -19.13 8.48 10.72
N PHE A 139 -18.74 9.50 11.49
CA PHE A 139 -19.57 9.98 12.59
C PHE A 139 -20.76 10.78 12.03
N ALA A 140 -21.91 10.68 12.70
CA ALA A 140 -23.13 11.35 12.23
C ALA A 140 -23.10 12.88 12.41
N GLU A 141 -22.41 13.35 13.45
CA GLU A 141 -22.45 14.75 13.90
C GLU A 141 -21.10 15.48 13.73
N LYS A 142 -20.11 14.81 13.16
CA LYS A 142 -18.76 15.37 12.93
C LYS A 142 -18.30 15.02 11.53
N GLU A 143 -17.49 15.91 10.94
CA GLU A 143 -16.73 15.58 9.72
C GLU A 143 -15.60 14.58 9.99
N ASP A 144 -15.36 14.27 11.27
CA ASP A 144 -14.42 13.26 11.70
C ASP A 144 -14.81 11.86 11.21
N GLY A 145 -13.79 11.05 10.97
CA GLY A 145 -13.97 9.70 10.49
C GLY A 145 -12.66 8.92 10.48
N ALA A 146 -12.81 7.65 10.14
CA ALA A 146 -11.67 6.76 9.99
C ALA A 146 -11.91 5.78 8.86
N LEU A 147 -10.82 5.39 8.22
CA LEU A 147 -10.83 4.37 7.20
C LEU A 147 -9.88 3.26 7.62
N LEU A 148 -10.44 2.10 7.94
CA LEU A 148 -9.69 0.95 8.41
C LEU A 148 -9.47 -0.03 7.27
N PHE A 149 -8.24 -0.53 7.13
CA PHE A 149 -7.85 -1.44 6.06
C PHE A 149 -7.57 -2.84 6.60
N PHE A 150 -8.04 -3.84 5.86
CA PHE A 150 -7.98 -5.24 6.23
C PHE A 150 -7.40 -6.08 5.11
N HIS A 151 -6.57 -7.05 5.49
CA HIS A 151 -6.05 -8.08 4.60
C HIS A 151 -6.17 -9.44 5.29
N LYS A 152 -6.86 -10.39 4.65
CA LYS A 152 -7.09 -11.74 5.17
C LYS A 152 -7.58 -11.75 6.62
N GLY A 153 -8.51 -10.84 6.93
CA GLY A 153 -9.14 -10.71 8.25
C GLY A 153 -8.31 -9.96 9.30
N GLN A 154 -7.07 -9.55 9.00
CA GLN A 154 -6.23 -8.78 9.91
C GLN A 154 -6.29 -7.29 9.56
N ARG A 155 -6.33 -6.43 10.58
CA ARG A 155 -6.23 -4.97 10.42
C ARG A 155 -4.78 -4.63 10.05
N VAL A 156 -4.58 -4.06 8.87
CA VAL A 156 -3.26 -3.63 8.37
C VAL A 156 -2.94 -2.22 8.89
N GLY A 157 -3.96 -1.37 9.02
CA GLY A 157 -3.84 -0.03 9.57
C GLY A 157 -5.12 0.77 9.34
N GLY A 158 -5.05 2.08 9.56
CA GLY A 158 -6.14 2.98 9.22
C GLY A 158 -5.67 4.40 8.93
N SER A 159 -6.47 5.11 8.15
CA SER A 159 -6.36 6.56 7.96
C SER A 159 -7.42 7.23 8.84
N TYR A 160 -7.08 8.37 9.45
CA TYR A 160 -7.92 9.07 10.43
C TYR A 160 -7.90 10.57 10.16
N THR A 161 -9.04 11.26 10.34
CA THR A 161 -9.13 12.71 10.15
C THR A 161 -8.28 13.51 11.15
N TRP A 162 -7.99 12.94 12.32
CA TRP A 162 -7.12 13.50 13.37
C TRP A 162 -5.69 12.94 13.34
N GLY A 163 -5.35 12.14 12.32
CA GLY A 163 -4.01 11.60 12.11
C GLY A 163 -3.15 12.55 11.26
N GLN A 164 -1.92 12.13 10.95
CA GLN A 164 -1.05 12.84 10.01
C GLN A 164 -1.30 12.46 8.54
N GLY A 165 -2.42 11.78 8.26
CA GLY A 165 -2.69 11.16 6.97
C GLY A 165 -2.01 9.80 6.79
N GLY A 166 -2.31 9.14 5.67
CA GLY A 166 -1.74 7.83 5.33
C GLY A 166 -2.22 6.66 6.19
N LEU A 167 -1.43 5.58 6.21
CA LEU A 167 -1.76 4.32 6.90
C LEU A 167 -1.10 4.26 8.30
N ASP A 168 -1.85 4.60 9.34
CA ASP A 168 -1.44 4.43 10.74
C ASP A 168 -1.81 3.02 11.24
N SER A 169 -0.79 2.20 11.47
CA SER A 169 -0.93 0.82 11.97
C SER A 169 -1.04 0.74 13.50
N THR A 170 -0.75 1.82 14.23
CA THR A 170 -0.66 1.82 15.68
C THR A 170 -2.00 1.54 16.36
N ASP A 171 -1.95 0.83 17.48
CA ASP A 171 -3.15 0.61 18.30
C ASP A 171 -3.63 1.88 19.00
N LYS A 172 -2.77 2.90 19.11
CA LYS A 172 -3.12 4.18 19.75
C LYS A 172 -4.23 4.89 18.97
N ALA A 173 -4.07 5.07 17.66
CA ALA A 173 -5.07 5.72 16.82
C ALA A 173 -6.38 4.91 16.76
N TYR A 174 -6.25 3.58 16.66
CA TYR A 174 -7.39 2.68 16.68
C TYR A 174 -8.16 2.73 18.01
N ASN A 175 -7.47 2.74 19.15
CA ASN A 175 -8.10 2.86 20.47
C ASN A 175 -8.78 4.23 20.66
N ASN A 176 -8.25 5.29 20.08
CA ASN A 176 -8.91 6.60 20.06
C ASN A 176 -10.20 6.57 19.24
N LEU A 177 -10.21 5.91 18.07
CA LEU A 177 -11.43 5.68 17.30
C LEU A 177 -12.50 4.95 18.12
N LEU A 178 -12.12 3.90 18.85
CA LEU A 178 -13.04 3.17 19.71
C LEU A 178 -13.64 4.04 20.82
N LYS A 179 -12.85 4.93 21.42
CA LYS A 179 -13.34 5.89 22.42
C LYS A 179 -14.33 6.89 21.82
N GLU A 180 -14.10 7.36 20.60
CA GLU A 180 -15.03 8.28 19.93
C GLU A 180 -16.33 7.58 19.52
N LEU A 181 -16.29 6.30 19.15
CA LEU A 181 -17.48 5.48 18.85
C LEU A 181 -18.37 5.20 20.07
N GLN A 182 -17.83 5.28 21.29
CA GLN A 182 -18.63 5.20 22.51
C GLN A 182 -19.46 6.45 22.77
N LYS A 183 -18.99 7.61 22.29
CA LYS A 183 -19.62 8.92 22.52
C LYS A 183 -20.54 9.33 21.39
N ASN A 184 -20.22 8.93 20.16
CA ASN A 184 -20.90 9.39 18.96
C ASN A 184 -21.46 8.22 18.17
N ARG A 185 -22.62 8.41 17.55
CA ARG A 185 -23.15 7.45 16.57
C ARG A 185 -22.35 7.53 15.28
N ALA A 186 -22.16 6.37 14.64
CA ALA A 186 -21.43 6.28 13.38
C ALA A 186 -22.09 5.30 12.42
N ALA A 187 -21.86 5.55 11.13
CA ALA A 187 -22.17 4.62 10.05
C ALA A 187 -20.88 3.94 9.56
N PHE A 188 -20.97 2.65 9.26
CA PHE A 188 -19.91 1.83 8.72
C PHE A 188 -20.22 1.46 7.27
N ALA A 189 -19.47 2.03 6.34
CA ALA A 189 -19.50 1.67 4.94
C ALA A 189 -18.36 0.69 4.64
N ILE A 190 -18.70 -0.52 4.19
CA ILE A 190 -17.73 -1.59 3.93
C ILE A 190 -17.41 -1.65 2.44
N GLY A 191 -16.15 -1.85 2.08
CA GLY A 191 -15.73 -2.12 0.71
C GLY A 191 -14.76 -3.30 0.62
N HIS A 192 -14.79 -4.02 -0.48
CA HIS A 192 -13.90 -5.15 -0.76
C HIS A 192 -12.90 -4.77 -1.84
N PHE A 193 -11.66 -5.22 -1.69
CA PHE A 193 -10.68 -5.14 -2.77
C PHE A 193 -10.97 -6.23 -3.81
N ILE A 194 -10.94 -5.85 -5.07
CA ILE A 194 -11.09 -6.74 -6.21
C ILE A 194 -9.67 -7.13 -6.63
N PRO A 195 -9.33 -8.43 -6.67
CA PRO A 195 -8.07 -8.86 -7.23
C PRO A 195 -8.00 -8.44 -8.70
N GLU A 196 -6.93 -7.76 -9.10
CA GLU A 196 -6.70 -7.45 -10.51
C GLU A 196 -6.58 -8.78 -11.28
N LYS A 197 -7.52 -9.05 -12.17
CA LYS A 197 -7.33 -10.08 -13.18
C LYS A 197 -6.29 -9.54 -14.16
N GLN A 198 -5.12 -10.17 -14.21
CA GLN A 198 -4.16 -9.94 -15.29
C GLN A 198 -4.88 -10.15 -16.62
N GLY A 199 -4.78 -9.18 -17.53
CA GLY A 199 -5.63 -9.07 -18.70
C GLY A 199 -5.48 -10.23 -19.69
N GLU A 200 -6.62 -10.78 -20.11
CA GLU A 200 -6.78 -11.34 -21.45
C GLU A 200 -7.49 -10.29 -22.31
N SER A 201 -6.81 -9.84 -23.36
CA SER A 201 -7.40 -9.04 -24.43
C SER A 201 -8.22 -9.93 -25.38
N ASP A 202 -9.42 -9.45 -25.66
CA ASP A 202 -10.30 -9.73 -26.81
C ASP A 202 -10.86 -11.14 -27.10
N SER A 203 -12.15 -11.27 -26.76
CA SER A 203 -13.28 -11.46 -27.69
C SER A 203 -14.10 -12.77 -27.65
N LYS A 204 -15.43 -12.56 -27.59
CA LYS A 204 -16.60 -13.39 -27.96
C LYS A 204 -17.21 -14.41 -26.97
N GLN A 205 -18.47 -14.11 -26.63
CA GLN A 205 -19.67 -14.94 -26.38
C GLN A 205 -19.52 -16.41 -25.93
N GLY A 206 -20.26 -16.76 -24.87
CA GLY A 206 -20.82 -18.11 -24.70
C GLY A 206 -20.79 -18.66 -23.28
N GLU A 207 -21.95 -18.67 -22.64
CA GLU A 207 -22.46 -19.57 -21.58
C GLU A 207 -21.50 -20.38 -20.68
N THR A 208 -21.71 -20.16 -19.37
CA THR A 208 -21.88 -21.18 -18.31
C THR A 208 -21.02 -22.46 -18.36
N SER A 209 -20.05 -22.57 -17.46
CA SER A 209 -20.05 -23.66 -16.47
C SER A 209 -18.97 -23.45 -15.41
N ASN A 210 -19.35 -23.77 -14.17
CA ASN A 210 -18.44 -24.02 -13.08
C ASN A 210 -17.40 -25.05 -13.52
N GLN A 211 -16.12 -24.70 -13.41
CA GLN A 211 -15.10 -25.63 -12.99
C GLN A 211 -14.01 -24.86 -12.24
N SER A 212 -14.09 -25.00 -10.93
CA SER A 212 -13.01 -24.83 -9.99
C SER A 212 -11.77 -25.58 -10.45
N SER A 213 -10.82 -24.85 -11.07
CA SER A 213 -9.43 -25.28 -11.13
C SER A 213 -8.72 -24.72 -9.91
N ASN A 214 -8.62 -25.55 -8.87
CA ASN A 214 -7.61 -25.42 -7.83
C ASN A 214 -6.23 -25.34 -8.50
N GLY A 215 -5.69 -24.12 -8.55
CA GLY A 215 -4.28 -23.85 -8.78
C GLY A 215 -3.81 -22.90 -7.67
N PRO A 216 -2.75 -23.22 -6.93
CA PRO A 216 -2.32 -22.37 -5.82
C PRO A 216 -1.80 -21.03 -6.38
N VAL A 217 -2.48 -19.94 -6.02
CA VAL A 217 -1.92 -18.59 -6.15
C VAL A 217 -0.86 -18.46 -5.05
N PHE A 218 0.41 -18.71 -5.41
CA PHE A 218 1.54 -18.56 -4.51
C PHE A 218 1.80 -17.07 -4.21
N PHE A 219 1.18 -16.52 -3.17
CA PHE A 219 1.79 -15.39 -2.45
C PHE A 219 2.92 -15.98 -1.61
N SER A 220 4.15 -15.84 -2.09
CA SER A 220 5.34 -16.46 -1.52
C SER A 220 5.65 -15.92 -0.13
N ASN A 221 5.78 -16.81 0.86
CA ASN A 221 6.39 -16.55 2.17
C ASN A 221 7.81 -15.92 2.11
N LEU A 222 8.37 -15.73 0.91
CA LEU A 222 9.69 -15.18 0.64
C LEU A 222 9.81 -13.72 1.10
N ASP A 223 8.89 -12.85 0.67
CA ASP A 223 8.95 -11.41 0.94
C ASP A 223 8.89 -11.18 2.45
N MET A 224 7.92 -11.80 3.12
CA MET A 224 7.76 -11.74 4.58
C MET A 224 8.98 -12.28 5.35
N ALA A 225 9.52 -13.42 4.91
CA ALA A 225 10.70 -14.00 5.57
C ALA A 225 11.96 -13.15 5.34
N LEU A 226 12.12 -12.57 4.15
CA LEU A 226 13.24 -11.69 3.84
C LEU A 226 13.16 -10.37 4.63
N GLU A 227 11.97 -9.77 4.74
CA GLU A 227 11.75 -8.57 5.53
C GLU A 227 12.00 -8.81 7.04
N GLU A 228 11.57 -9.95 7.56
CA GLU A 228 11.82 -10.30 8.97
C GLU A 228 13.31 -10.57 9.24
N PHE A 229 14.02 -11.23 8.31
CA PHE A 229 15.47 -11.35 8.33
C PHE A 229 16.16 -9.98 8.38
N LEU A 230 15.74 -9.04 7.52
CA LEU A 230 16.27 -7.68 7.46
C LEU A 230 15.90 -6.86 8.71
N GLY A 231 14.76 -7.15 9.33
CA GLY A 231 14.36 -6.65 10.64
C GLY A 231 15.33 -7.09 11.75
N HIS A 232 15.69 -8.38 11.80
CA HIS A 232 16.69 -8.88 12.74
C HIS A 232 18.08 -8.29 12.49
N TYR A 233 18.49 -8.16 11.22
CA TYR A 233 19.75 -7.53 10.80
C TYR A 233 19.83 -6.07 11.27
N SER A 234 18.81 -5.26 10.94
CA SER A 234 18.77 -3.83 11.27
C SER A 234 18.74 -3.60 12.78
N GLN A 235 17.96 -4.40 13.53
CA GLN A 235 17.90 -4.30 14.99
C GLN A 235 19.23 -4.65 15.65
N LEU A 236 19.98 -5.61 15.10
CA LEU A 236 21.30 -5.97 15.60
C LEU A 236 22.32 -4.85 15.39
N LEU A 237 22.33 -4.22 14.21
CA LEU A 237 23.25 -3.13 13.88
C LEU A 237 22.92 -1.84 14.63
N ARG A 238 21.64 -1.47 14.74
CA ARG A 238 21.21 -0.29 15.52
C ARG A 238 21.75 -0.28 16.96
N LYS A 239 21.97 -1.45 17.55
CA LYS A 239 22.50 -1.58 18.92
C LYS A 239 24.02 -1.36 19.02
N LYS A 240 24.77 -1.35 17.92
CA LYS A 240 26.25 -1.34 17.92
C LYS A 240 26.87 -0.26 17.03
N THR A 241 26.24 0.12 15.93
CA THR A 241 26.75 1.10 14.96
C THR A 241 25.90 2.38 14.98
N LYS A 242 26.56 3.54 14.82
CA LYS A 242 25.88 4.84 14.64
C LYS A 242 25.40 5.06 13.19
N SER A 243 25.92 4.27 12.25
CA SER A 243 25.56 4.33 10.83
C SER A 243 24.25 3.59 10.56
N ASP A 244 23.48 4.09 9.60
CA ASP A 244 22.23 3.47 9.17
C ASP A 244 22.50 2.10 8.52
N SER A 245 21.86 1.05 9.04
CA SER A 245 21.94 -0.32 8.52
C SER A 245 21.50 -0.43 7.07
N THR A 246 20.61 0.45 6.61
CA THR A 246 20.14 0.53 5.23
C THR A 246 21.25 1.05 4.31
N ILE A 247 22.00 2.07 4.75
CA ILE A 247 23.14 2.62 3.98
C ILE A 247 24.24 1.57 3.86
N LEU A 248 24.59 0.88 4.96
CA LEU A 248 25.60 -0.18 4.94
C LEU A 248 25.22 -1.32 3.99
N LEU A 249 23.93 -1.68 3.95
CA LEU A 249 23.47 -2.73 3.05
C LEU A 249 23.47 -2.28 1.58
N LYS A 250 23.05 -1.04 1.29
CA LYS A 250 23.11 -0.47 -0.07
C LYS A 250 24.54 -0.32 -0.58
N GLN A 251 25.50 0.00 0.31
CA GLN A 251 26.93 -0.01 -0.05
C GLN A 251 27.38 -1.41 -0.48
N GLN A 252 26.99 -2.46 0.25
CA GLN A 252 27.26 -3.84 -0.18
C GLN A 252 26.62 -4.20 -1.52
N PHE A 253 25.42 -3.69 -1.82
CA PHE A 253 24.79 -3.93 -3.14
C PHE A 253 25.62 -3.35 -4.29
N VAL A 254 26.18 -2.14 -4.10
CA VAL A 254 27.05 -1.50 -5.08
C VAL A 254 28.37 -2.28 -5.22
N GLU A 255 28.98 -2.71 -4.13
CA GLU A 255 30.23 -3.48 -4.17
C GLU A 255 30.07 -4.86 -4.83
N LYS A 256 28.87 -5.45 -4.73
CA LYS A 256 28.56 -6.79 -5.24
C LYS A 256 27.82 -6.77 -6.58
N MET A 257 27.64 -5.60 -7.21
CA MET A 257 26.87 -5.50 -8.45
C MET A 257 27.46 -6.26 -9.63
N ASP A 258 28.79 -6.45 -9.66
CA ASP A 258 29.48 -7.24 -10.69
C ASP A 258 29.19 -8.74 -10.55
N GLU A 259 29.02 -9.21 -9.31
CA GLU A 259 28.70 -10.61 -8.99
C GLU A 259 27.18 -10.87 -9.06
N TYR A 260 26.39 -9.87 -8.68
CA TYR A 260 24.92 -9.88 -8.71
C TYR A 260 24.37 -8.70 -9.52
N PRO A 261 24.32 -8.81 -10.86
CA PRO A 261 23.90 -7.71 -11.74
C PRO A 261 22.45 -7.22 -11.57
N PHE A 262 21.66 -7.95 -10.79
CA PHE A 262 20.28 -7.62 -10.42
C PHE A 262 20.19 -6.80 -9.12
N LEU A 263 21.29 -6.65 -8.36
CA LEU A 263 21.44 -5.70 -7.25
C LEU A 263 21.69 -4.26 -7.71
N ASP A 264 21.81 -4.07 -9.02
CA ASP A 264 21.99 -2.76 -9.63
C ASP A 264 20.81 -1.83 -9.31
N PRO A 265 21.03 -0.73 -8.57
CA PRO A 265 19.99 0.21 -8.18
C PRO A 265 19.34 0.93 -9.38
N PHE A 266 19.94 0.86 -10.57
CA PHE A 266 19.42 1.50 -11.79
C PHE A 266 18.52 0.58 -12.62
N LYS A 267 18.40 -0.71 -12.29
CA LYS A 267 17.58 -1.67 -13.05
C LYS A 267 16.17 -1.88 -12.51
N ALA A 268 15.82 -1.24 -11.38
CA ALA A 268 14.50 -1.32 -10.74
C ALA A 268 13.96 -2.76 -10.52
N MET A 269 14.85 -3.75 -10.42
CA MET A 269 14.47 -5.17 -10.28
C MET A 269 13.84 -5.45 -8.92
N PHE A 270 14.26 -4.72 -7.89
CA PHE A 270 13.64 -4.67 -6.58
C PHE A 270 13.96 -3.31 -5.94
N ASP A 271 13.17 -2.91 -4.95
CA ASP A 271 13.49 -1.79 -4.08
C ASP A 271 13.66 -2.27 -2.63
N TYR A 272 14.57 -1.61 -1.92
CA TYR A 272 14.86 -1.86 -0.50
C TYR A 272 14.91 -0.54 0.27
N ALA A 273 13.95 -0.39 1.18
CA ALA A 273 13.85 0.76 2.08
C ALA A 273 13.30 0.32 3.43
N ASP A 274 13.90 0.80 4.52
CA ASP A 274 13.44 0.59 5.90
C ASP A 274 13.14 -0.88 6.28
N GLY A 275 13.94 -1.82 5.77
CA GLY A 275 13.77 -3.24 6.07
C GLY A 275 12.72 -3.95 5.21
N ARG A 276 12.10 -3.25 4.25
CA ARG A 276 11.10 -3.80 3.32
C ARG A 276 11.71 -4.04 1.95
N VAL A 277 11.30 -5.13 1.30
CA VAL A 277 11.77 -5.51 -0.04
C VAL A 277 10.56 -5.68 -0.96
N SER A 278 10.51 -4.89 -2.02
CA SER A 278 9.50 -5.02 -3.08
C SER A 278 10.16 -5.48 -4.37
N PHE A 279 9.66 -6.56 -4.96
CA PHE A 279 10.18 -7.09 -6.22
C PHE A 279 9.33 -6.61 -7.39
N SER A 280 9.98 -6.26 -8.50
CA SER A 280 9.31 -6.09 -9.79
C SER A 280 8.68 -7.42 -10.28
N SER A 281 7.77 -7.34 -11.25
CA SER A 281 7.01 -8.51 -11.73
C SER A 281 7.85 -9.57 -12.42
N ASP A 282 8.97 -9.19 -13.02
CA ASP A 282 9.91 -10.04 -13.78
C ASP A 282 11.21 -10.31 -13.01
N ALA A 283 11.30 -9.85 -11.77
CA ALA A 283 12.50 -10.03 -10.94
C ALA A 283 12.75 -11.51 -10.63
N PRO A 284 14.00 -12.00 -10.72
CA PRO A 284 14.37 -13.32 -10.23
C PRO A 284 14.41 -13.34 -8.69
N ARG A 285 13.22 -13.35 -8.07
CA ARG A 285 12.98 -13.10 -6.64
C ARG A 285 13.87 -13.91 -5.70
N GLU A 286 13.99 -15.21 -5.91
CA GLU A 286 14.80 -16.09 -5.06
C GLU A 286 16.29 -15.77 -5.16
N LYS A 287 16.78 -15.39 -6.36
CA LYS A 287 18.19 -15.00 -6.57
C LYS A 287 18.49 -13.66 -5.92
N ILE A 288 17.56 -12.71 -6.05
CA ILE A 288 17.67 -11.40 -5.39
C ILE A 288 17.67 -11.57 -3.87
N ALA A 289 16.72 -12.33 -3.32
CA ALA A 289 16.65 -12.61 -1.89
C ALA A 289 17.93 -13.29 -1.36
N ALA A 290 18.48 -14.27 -2.09
CA ALA A 290 19.74 -14.91 -1.73
C ALA A 290 20.92 -13.93 -1.69
N ALA A 291 21.02 -13.04 -2.68
CA ALA A 291 22.07 -12.04 -2.73
C ALA A 291 21.92 -10.94 -1.66
N ILE A 292 20.68 -10.57 -1.32
CA ILE A 292 20.41 -9.64 -0.20
C ILE A 292 20.86 -10.26 1.13
N VAL A 293 20.54 -11.53 1.36
CA VAL A 293 20.99 -12.28 2.55
C VAL A 293 22.51 -12.35 2.61
N ASP A 294 23.16 -12.59 1.47
CA ASP A 294 24.64 -12.57 1.35
C ASP A 294 25.23 -11.21 1.75
N CYS A 295 24.74 -10.13 1.15
CA CYS A 295 25.20 -8.77 1.43
C CYS A 295 25.00 -8.39 2.90
N ALA A 296 23.87 -8.77 3.51
CA ALA A 296 23.62 -8.54 4.92
C ALA A 296 24.60 -9.30 5.82
N TRP A 297 24.96 -10.53 5.47
CA TRP A 297 25.97 -11.30 6.19
C TRP A 297 27.36 -10.67 6.09
N ASN A 298 27.75 -10.11 4.95
CA ASN A 298 29.03 -9.41 4.80
C ASN A 298 29.13 -8.23 5.77
N VAL A 299 28.08 -7.40 5.86
CA VAL A 299 28.06 -6.28 6.84
C VAL A 299 28.15 -6.80 8.28
N VAL A 300 27.47 -7.91 8.60
CA VAL A 300 27.52 -8.53 9.94
C VAL A 300 28.94 -9.01 10.29
N VAL A 301 29.65 -9.61 9.33
CA VAL A 301 31.04 -10.07 9.48
C VAL A 301 31.99 -8.89 9.65
N GLU A 302 31.89 -7.88 8.79
CA GLU A 302 32.70 -6.65 8.88
C GLU A 302 32.57 -5.96 10.24
N ASN A 303 31.37 -6.03 10.84
CA ASN A 303 31.09 -5.48 12.16
C ASN A 303 31.33 -6.45 13.32
N ARG A 304 31.88 -7.65 13.08
CA ARG A 304 32.17 -8.69 14.09
C ARG A 304 30.94 -9.02 14.96
N LEU A 305 29.82 -9.28 14.30
CA LEU A 305 28.50 -9.51 14.91
C LEU A 305 27.95 -10.93 14.70
N GLU A 306 28.73 -11.81 14.07
CA GLU A 306 28.35 -13.13 13.58
C GLU A 306 27.76 -14.00 14.70
N LYS A 307 28.46 -14.11 15.83
CA LYS A 307 28.00 -14.92 16.98
C LYS A 307 26.64 -14.46 17.52
N LYS A 308 26.40 -13.14 17.52
CA LYS A 308 25.13 -12.57 18.00
C LYS A 308 24.03 -12.75 16.95
N PHE A 309 24.34 -12.57 15.67
CA PHE A 309 23.36 -12.73 14.61
C PHE A 309 22.90 -14.18 14.46
N ARG A 310 23.82 -15.15 14.49
CA ARG A 310 23.47 -16.59 14.54
C ARG A 310 22.56 -16.92 15.72
N ALA A 311 22.80 -16.34 16.90
CA ALA A 311 21.94 -16.57 18.06
C ALA A 311 20.51 -16.01 17.91
N VAL A 312 20.34 -14.91 17.15
CA VAL A 312 19.03 -14.36 16.80
C VAL A 312 18.34 -15.25 15.78
N LEU A 313 19.04 -15.61 14.69
CA LEU A 313 18.50 -16.45 13.61
C LEU A 313 18.15 -17.87 14.08
N LYS A 314 18.84 -18.41 15.09
CA LYS A 314 18.47 -19.71 15.69
C LYS A 314 17.10 -19.71 16.37
N LYS A 315 16.65 -18.55 16.85
CA LYS A 315 15.35 -18.36 17.52
C LYS A 315 14.28 -17.85 16.56
N TRP A 316 14.60 -17.71 15.29
CA TRP A 316 13.69 -17.18 14.30
C TRP A 316 12.86 -18.30 13.66
N ASP A 317 11.54 -18.22 13.84
CA ASP A 317 10.60 -19.28 13.47
C ASP A 317 10.34 -19.38 11.95
N TYR A 318 10.60 -18.31 11.20
CA TYR A 318 10.31 -18.24 9.75
C TYR A 318 11.53 -18.54 8.85
N LYS A 319 12.67 -18.93 9.42
CA LYS A 319 13.88 -19.26 8.65
C LYS A 319 13.66 -20.39 7.62
N SER A 320 12.75 -21.32 7.92
CA SER A 320 12.40 -22.44 7.02
C SER A 320 11.84 -21.95 5.69
N ALA A 321 11.16 -20.81 5.66
CA ALA A 321 10.61 -20.26 4.42
C ALA A 321 11.69 -19.82 3.42
N LEU A 322 12.88 -19.43 3.89
CA LEU A 322 14.03 -19.14 3.04
C LEU A 322 14.82 -20.40 2.72
N GLU A 323 15.03 -21.27 3.71
CA GLU A 323 15.77 -22.53 3.54
C GLU A 323 15.09 -23.50 2.56
N GLU A 324 13.75 -23.61 2.60
CA GLU A 324 12.95 -24.42 1.66
C GLU A 324 13.08 -23.94 0.20
N ARG A 325 13.50 -22.69 0.01
CA ARG A 325 13.74 -22.07 -1.31
C ARG A 325 15.23 -22.11 -1.71
N GLY A 326 16.05 -22.84 -0.96
CA GLY A 326 17.48 -22.98 -1.21
C GLY A 326 18.31 -21.77 -0.81
N ILE A 327 17.75 -20.83 -0.05
CA ILE A 327 18.45 -19.64 0.44
C ILE A 327 19.11 -19.98 1.78
N VAL A 328 20.44 -19.90 1.82
CA VAL A 328 21.22 -20.20 3.04
C VAL A 328 21.17 -19.00 3.99
N VAL A 329 20.37 -19.14 5.06
CA VAL A 329 20.12 -18.08 6.06
C VAL A 329 21.22 -17.99 7.12
N GLU A 330 21.83 -19.11 7.51
CA GLU A 330 22.93 -19.17 8.47
C GLU A 330 24.25 -19.49 7.74
N ARG A 331 25.25 -18.63 7.89
CA ARG A 331 26.61 -18.81 7.35
C ARG A 331 27.62 -18.90 8.47
#